data_AF-A0A417CBY7-F1
#
_entry.id   AF-A0A417CBY7-F1
#
_cell.length_a   1.000
_cell.length_b   1.000
_cell.length_c   1.000
_cell.angle_alpha   90.00
_cell.angle_beta   90.00
_cell.angle_gamma   90.00
#
_symmetry.space_group_name_H-M   'P 1'
#
loop_
_entity.id
_entity.type
_entity.pdbx_description
1 polymer ?
#
loop_
_entity_poly.entity_id
_entity_poly.type
_entity_poly.pdbx_seq_one_letter_code
_entity_poly.pdbx_strand_id
1 'polypeptide(L)'
;MKLCLTSGNYHVFSLMIQNHQDSRIKIKNSYQLDYDLILEIDTTLKLEHVLSILKHELRYSPFMYLCPLFQLIPYHQRAKIGLQIPSLTSKNQLAFQ
;
A
#
# COMPACT_ATOMS: atom_id res chain seq x y z
N MET A 1 7.21 -9.18 -1.69
CA MET A 1 7.15 -8.52 -0.36
C MET A 1 5.74 -7.94 -0.16
N LYS A 2 5.24 -7.86 1.08
CA LYS A 2 3.91 -7.28 1.38
C LYS A 2 4.01 -5.98 2.19
N LEU A 3 3.41 -4.91 1.69
CA LEU A 3 3.31 -3.60 2.34
C LEU A 3 1.86 -3.24 2.62
N CYS A 4 1.65 -2.33 3.55
CA CYS A 4 0.35 -1.84 3.97
C CYS A 4 0.37 -0.31 3.97
N LEU A 5 -0.59 0.28 3.25
CA LEU A 5 -0.96 1.68 3.37
C LEU A 5 -2.17 1.80 4.28
N THR A 6 -2.03 2.56 5.36
CA THR A 6 -3.05 2.71 6.41
C THR A 6 -3.22 4.19 6.77
N SER A 7 -4.17 4.47 7.67
CA SER A 7 -4.47 5.82 8.17
C SER A 7 -4.91 6.79 7.06
N GLY A 8 -5.75 6.30 6.14
CA GLY A 8 -6.32 7.09 5.05
C GLY A 8 -7.40 6.32 4.30
N ASN A 9 -7.73 6.79 3.11
CA ASN A 9 -8.79 6.21 2.28
C ASN A 9 -8.20 5.24 1.24
N TYR A 10 -8.65 3.98 1.28
CA TYR A 10 -8.28 2.94 0.32
C TYR A 10 -8.36 3.38 -1.15
N HIS A 11 -9.44 4.05 -1.54
CA HIS A 11 -9.64 4.48 -2.93
C HIS A 11 -8.58 5.49 -3.35
N VAL A 12 -8.23 6.42 -2.46
CA VAL A 12 -7.17 7.39 -2.69
C VAL A 12 -5.82 6.68 -2.82
N PHE A 13 -5.51 5.75 -1.92
CA PHE A 13 -4.28 4.96 -1.99
C PHE A 13 -4.16 4.19 -3.30
N SER A 14 -5.27 3.61 -3.80
CA SER A 14 -5.28 2.93 -5.09
C SER A 14 -4.90 3.87 -6.22
N LEU A 15 -5.48 5.08 -6.27
CA LEU A 15 -5.13 6.11 -7.26
C LEU A 15 -3.67 6.55 -7.16
N MET A 16 -3.15 6.74 -5.94
CA MET A 16 -1.75 7.11 -5.75
C MET A 16 -0.79 6.02 -6.23
N ILE A 17 -1.10 4.76 -5.96
CA ILE A 17 -0.28 3.61 -6.33
C ILE A 17 -0.37 3.29 -7.82
N GLN A 18 -1.51 3.53 -8.47
CA GLN A 18 -1.63 3.45 -9.94
C GLN A 18 -0.69 4.42 -10.66
N ASN A 19 -0.35 5.54 -10.03
CA ASN A 19 0.54 6.54 -10.61
C ASN A 19 2.02 6.29 -10.27
N HIS A 20 2.35 5.21 -9.54
CA HIS A 20 3.72 4.82 -9.24
C HIS A 20 4.55 4.62 -10.52
N GLN A 21 5.77 5.18 -10.58
CA GLN A 21 6.61 5.15 -11.80
C GLN A 21 7.95 4.42 -11.61
N ASP A 22 8.36 4.05 -10.39
CA ASP A 22 9.67 3.39 -10.19
C ASP A 22 9.65 1.95 -10.72
N SER A 23 10.29 1.74 -11.87
CA SER A 23 10.34 0.44 -12.55
C SER A 23 11.00 -0.69 -11.73
N ARG A 24 11.71 -0.37 -10.65
CA ARG A 24 12.34 -1.35 -9.75
C ARG A 24 11.34 -1.94 -8.74
N ILE A 25 10.16 -1.35 -8.59
CA ILE A 25 9.10 -1.82 -7.69
C ILE A 25 7.87 -2.16 -8.53
N LYS A 26 7.66 -3.45 -8.78
CA LYS A 26 6.49 -3.92 -9.53
C LYS A 26 5.39 -4.31 -8.57
N ILE A 27 4.22 -3.67 -8.66
CA ILE A 27 3.04 -4.08 -7.91
C ILE A 27 2.44 -5.29 -8.62
N LYS A 28 2.48 -6.47 -7.99
CA LYS A 28 1.91 -7.71 -8.51
C LYS A 28 0.40 -7.77 -8.28
N ASN A 29 -0.02 -7.45 -7.07
CA ASN A 29 -1.42 -7.42 -6.66
C ASN A 29 -1.63 -6.30 -5.65
N SER A 30 -2.88 -5.84 -5.57
CA SER A 30 -3.34 -4.97 -4.51
C SER A 30 -4.72 -5.39 -4.04
N TYR A 31 -4.97 -5.36 -2.74
CA TYR A 31 -6.29 -5.69 -2.18
C TYR A 31 -6.62 -4.82 -0.97
N GLN A 32 -7.91 -4.59 -0.79
CA GLN A 32 -8.43 -3.88 0.38
C GLN A 32 -8.45 -4.82 1.59
N LEU A 33 -8.05 -4.30 2.75
CA LEU A 33 -8.25 -4.97 4.03
C LEU A 33 -8.68 -3.93 5.07
N ASP A 34 -9.98 -3.89 5.34
CA ASP A 34 -10.69 -2.80 6.06
C ASP A 34 -10.54 -1.45 5.33
N TYR A 35 -9.87 -0.49 5.97
CA TYR A 35 -9.57 0.83 5.40
C TYR A 35 -8.17 0.89 4.76
N ASP A 36 -7.39 -0.19 4.85
CA ASP A 36 -6.03 -0.21 4.35
C ASP A 36 -5.93 -0.79 2.95
N LEU A 37 -4.90 -0.37 2.23
CA LEU A 37 -4.48 -0.96 0.95
C LEU A 37 -3.26 -1.86 1.18
N ILE A 38 -3.42 -3.16 0.90
CA ILE A 38 -2.31 -4.11 0.92
C ILE A 38 -1.71 -4.21 -0.47
N LEU A 39 -0.38 -4.11 -0.54
CA LEU A 39 0.39 -4.20 -1.76
C LEU A 39 1.27 -5.43 -1.73
N GLU A 40 1.08 -6.31 -2.71
CA GLU A 40 2.05 -7.36 -3.01
C GLU A 40 2.99 -6.83 -4.09
N ILE A 41 4.25 -6.66 -3.73
CA ILE A 41 5.27 -6.11 -4.62
C ILE A 41 6.35 -7.14 -4.95
N ASP A 42 6.90 -7.02 -6.15
CA ASP A 42 8.05 -7.73 -6.66
C ASP A 42 9.19 -6.75 -6.92
N THR A 43 10.33 -6.99 -6.27
CA THR A 43 11.47 -6.08 -6.31
C THR A 43 12.73 -6.80 -5.82
N THR A 44 13.88 -6.36 -6.31
CA THR A 44 15.20 -6.76 -5.83
C THR A 44 15.74 -5.82 -4.74
N LEU A 45 15.01 -4.74 -4.43
CA LEU A 45 15.41 -3.75 -3.44
C LEU A 45 15.16 -4.25 -2.01
N LYS A 46 16.00 -3.78 -1.08
CA LYS A 46 15.77 -3.95 0.36
C LYS A 46 14.52 -3.17 0.80
N LEU A 47 13.84 -3.70 1.83
CA LEU A 47 12.61 -3.12 2.39
C LEU A 47 12.74 -1.62 2.70
N GLU A 48 13.84 -1.19 3.29
CA GLU A 48 14.08 0.22 3.64
C GLU A 48 14.09 1.15 2.41
N HIS A 49 14.69 0.70 1.30
CA HIS A 49 14.72 1.46 0.05
C HIS A 49 13.35 1.53 -0.60
N VAL A 50 12.63 0.41 -0.62
CA VAL A 50 11.25 0.36 -1.13
C VAL A 50 10.35 1.31 -0.35
N LEU A 51 10.41 1.27 0.98
CA LEU A 51 9.64 2.16 1.84
C LEU A 51 10.00 3.63 1.59
N SER A 52 11.28 3.95 1.42
CA SER A 52 11.74 5.31 1.14
C SER A 52 11.19 5.83 -0.19
N ILE A 53 11.34 5.06 -1.27
CA ILE A 53 10.87 5.41 -2.63
C ILE A 53 9.35 5.63 -2.63
N LEU A 54 8.58 4.64 -2.16
CA LEU A 54 7.13 4.74 -2.16
C LEU A 54 6.63 5.86 -1.25
N LYS A 55 7.21 6.05 -0.06
CA LYS A 55 6.83 7.20 0.81
C LYS A 55 7.10 8.52 0.12
N HIS A 56 8.23 8.65 -0.57
CA HIS A 56 8.57 9.86 -1.31
C HIS A 56 7.52 10.12 -2.41
N GLU A 57 7.27 9.15 -3.28
CA GLU A 57 6.28 9.30 -4.37
C GLU A 57 4.87 9.60 -3.86
N LEU A 58 4.40 8.86 -2.86
CA LEU A 58 3.07 9.04 -2.28
C LEU A 58 2.92 10.41 -1.61
N ARG A 59 3.98 10.91 -0.96
CA ARG A 59 3.96 12.22 -0.31
C ARG A 59 3.86 13.37 -1.32
N TYR A 60 4.41 13.19 -2.51
CA TYR A 60 4.31 14.16 -3.60
C TYR A 60 3.17 13.87 -4.58
N SER A 61 2.32 12.88 -4.26
CA SER A 61 1.13 12.60 -5.07
C SER A 61 0.14 13.77 -4.99
N PRO A 62 -0.52 14.15 -6.10
CA PRO A 62 -1.54 15.19 -6.10
C PRO A 62 -2.70 14.89 -5.16
N PHE A 63 -2.91 13.63 -4.76
CA PHE A 63 -3.99 13.23 -3.85
C PHE A 63 -3.60 13.28 -2.36
N MET A 64 -2.38 13.70 -2.02
CA MET A 64 -1.85 13.65 -0.65
C MET A 64 -2.69 14.46 0.37
N TYR A 65 -3.32 15.54 -0.08
CA TYR A 65 -4.21 16.34 0.75
C TYR A 65 -5.43 15.56 1.29
N LEU A 66 -5.82 14.46 0.63
CA LEU A 66 -6.92 13.59 1.07
C LEU A 66 -6.50 12.56 2.14
N CYS A 67 -5.21 12.29 2.27
CA CYS A 67 -4.66 11.30 3.21
C CYS A 67 -3.42 11.84 3.96
N PRO A 68 -3.50 12.98 4.67
CA PRO A 68 -2.34 13.65 5.26
C PRO A 68 -1.61 12.83 6.32
N LEU A 69 -2.31 11.87 6.93
CA LEU A 69 -1.80 11.01 8.01
C LEU A 69 -1.44 9.59 7.53
N PHE A 70 -1.32 9.37 6.21
CA PHE A 70 -1.05 8.02 5.71
C PHE A 70 0.22 7.43 6.30
N GLN A 71 0.22 6.12 6.49
CA GLN A 71 1.40 5.38 6.87
C GLN A 71 1.66 4.25 5.88
N LEU A 72 2.90 4.15 5.40
CA LEU A 72 3.39 3.01 4.65
C LEU A 72 4.26 2.16 5.57
N ILE A 73 3.80 0.95 5.86
CA ILE A 73 4.45 0.02 6.79
C ILE A 73 4.57 -1.39 6.17
N PRO A 74 5.50 -2.22 6.64
CA PRO A 74 5.49 -3.65 6.33
C PRO A 74 4.21 -4.32 6.84
N TYR A 75 3.64 -5.24 6.06
CA TYR A 75 2.38 -5.90 6.42
C TYR A 75 2.39 -6.56 7.82
N HIS A 76 3.50 -7.19 8.20
CA HIS A 76 3.66 -7.83 9.51
C HIS A 76 3.66 -6.83 10.68
N GLN A 77 3.92 -5.54 10.44
CA GLN A 77 3.85 -4.50 11.47
C GLN A 77 2.43 -3.99 11.70
N ARG A 78 1.51 -4.14 10.74
CA ARG A 78 0.08 -3.78 10.93
C ARG A 78 -0.51 -4.46 12.16
N ALA A 79 -0.20 -5.75 12.34
CA ALA A 79 -0.65 -6.55 13.48
C ALA A 79 -0.15 -6.01 14.83
N LYS A 80 1.04 -5.37 14.85
CA LYS A 80 1.63 -4.79 16.07
C LYS A 80 1.05 -3.41 16.41
N ILE A 81 0.44 -2.73 15.44
CA ILE A 81 -0.15 -1.39 15.60
C ILE A 81 -1.59 -1.47 16.15
N GLY A 82 -2.07 -2.67 16.53
CA GLY A 82 -3.37 -2.83 17.18
C GLY A 82 -4.58 -2.79 16.24
N LEU A 83 -4.35 -2.67 14.93
CA LEU A 83 -5.39 -2.89 13.92
C LEU A 83 -5.53 -4.40 13.73
N GLN A 84 -6.63 -4.97 14.24
CA GLN A 84 -6.93 -6.41 14.13
C GLN A 84 -6.75 -6.86 12.67
N ILE A 85 -6.06 -7.97 12.46
CA ILE A 85 -5.98 -8.63 11.16
C ILE A 85 -7.36 -9.24 10.92
N PRO A 86 -8.18 -8.78 9.94
CA PRO A 86 -9.36 -9.53 9.58
C PRO A 86 -8.90 -10.86 8.99
N SER A 87 -9.48 -11.96 9.47
CA SER A 87 -9.32 -13.26 8.85
C SER A 87 -9.61 -13.14 7.35
N LEU A 88 -8.75 -13.73 6.51
CA LEU A 88 -8.91 -13.81 5.06
C LEU A 88 -10.26 -14.47 4.71
N THR A 89 -11.33 -13.69 4.66
CA THR A 89 -12.68 -14.19 4.31
C THR A 89 -13.42 -13.29 3.34
N SER A 90 -12.74 -12.39 2.63
CA SER A 90 -13.34 -11.76 1.45
C SER A 90 -12.29 -11.56 0.36
N LYS A 91 -12.19 -12.57 -0.53
CA LYS A 91 -11.50 -12.44 -1.81
C LYS A 91 -12.37 -11.59 -2.74
N ASN A 92 -12.36 -10.27 -2.57
CA ASN A 92 -12.74 -9.38 -3.67
C ASN A 92 -11.48 -9.18 -4.53
N GLN A 93 -11.18 -10.20 -5.34
CA GLN A 93 -10.22 -10.07 -6.43
C GLN A 93 -10.85 -9.18 -7.50
N LEU A 94 -10.38 -7.94 -7.60
CA LEU A 94 -10.63 -7.13 -8.79
C LEU A 94 -9.71 -7.66 -9.89
N ALA A 95 -10.29 -8.43 -10.81
CA ALA A 95 -9.66 -8.76 -12.08
C ALA A 95 -9.60 -7.49 -12.93
N PHE A 96 -8.39 -7.01 -13.21
CA PHE A 96 -8.20 -5.97 -14.23
C PHE A 96 -8.31 -6.64 -15.60
N GLN A 97 -9.35 -6.29 -16.36
CA GLN A 97 -9.42 -6.45 -17.81
C GLN A 97 -8.89 -5.18 -18.47
#